data_AF-A0A354CLQ8-F1
#
_entry.id   AF-A0A354CLQ8-F1
#
_cell.length_a   1.000
_cell.length_b   1.000
_cell.length_c   1.000
_cell.angle_alpha   90.00
_cell.angle_beta   90.00
_cell.angle_gamma   90.00
#
_symmetry.space_group_name_H-M   'P 1'
#
loop_
_entity.id
_entity.type
_entity.pdbx_description
1 polymer ?
#
loop_
_entity_poly.entity_id
_entity_poly.type
_entity_poly.pdbx_seq_one_letter_code
_entity_poly.pdbx_strand_id
1 'polypeptide(L)'
;ITRNEKFVSDDTLFEYQKKIIENLADTESCCIVGKCADYILRGHTNVVSIYVEAPRSFCVERTIEHMGVTEEVAAATIKNTDKFRADYYEYYTHGNYWTNPVNYDMTINSARVGIDDSVKLIKEYLKIKGFI
;
A
#
# COMPACT_ATOMS: atom_id res chain seq x y z
N ILE A 1 -5.70 -2.89 -11.69
CA ILE A 1 -7.06 -2.83 -11.10
C ILE A 1 -7.32 -1.40 -10.65
N THR A 2 -7.73 -0.53 -11.58
CA THR A 2 -8.13 0.85 -11.26
C THR A 2 -9.64 0.87 -11.13
N ARG A 3 -10.14 0.95 -9.89
CA ARG A 3 -11.56 1.24 -9.62
C ARG A 3 -11.74 2.74 -9.73
N ASN A 4 -12.51 3.20 -10.71
CA ASN A 4 -12.91 4.60 -10.86
C ASN A 4 -14.21 4.93 -10.08
N GLU A 5 -14.63 4.04 -9.18
CA GLU A 5 -15.82 4.19 -8.36
C GLU A 5 -15.46 4.85 -7.03
N LYS A 6 -16.38 5.66 -6.49
CA LYS A 6 -16.25 6.20 -5.14
C LYS A 6 -16.23 5.06 -4.13
N PHE A 7 -15.50 5.25 -3.03
CA PHE A 7 -15.55 4.29 -1.94
C PHE A 7 -16.97 4.25 -1.35
N VAL A 8 -17.49 3.03 -1.24
CA VAL A 8 -18.71 2.68 -0.51
C VAL A 8 -18.29 1.50 0.36
N SER A 9 -18.58 1.57 1.65
CA SER A 9 -18.22 0.49 2.57
C SER A 9 -18.97 -0.79 2.24
N ASP A 10 -18.25 -1.90 2.33
CA ASP A 10 -18.79 -3.26 2.26
C ASP A 10 -18.11 -4.07 3.36
N ASP A 11 -18.69 -4.02 4.55
CA ASP A 11 -18.11 -4.62 5.75
C ASP A 11 -18.01 -6.14 5.63
N THR A 12 -18.94 -6.76 4.92
CA THR A 12 -18.91 -8.20 4.66
C THR A 12 -17.69 -8.56 3.81
N LEU A 13 -17.45 -7.82 2.73
CA LEU A 13 -16.26 -8.02 1.90
C LEU A 13 -14.96 -7.75 2.66
N PHE A 14 -14.94 -6.71 3.51
CA PHE A 14 -13.78 -6.41 4.34
C PHE A 14 -13.46 -7.54 5.31
N GLU A 15 -14.47 -8.10 6.00
CA GLU A 15 -14.28 -9.22 6.92
C GLU A 15 -13.75 -10.48 6.21
N TYR A 16 -14.18 -10.76 4.98
CA TYR A 16 -13.58 -11.84 4.18
C TYR A 16 -12.11 -11.54 3.81
N GLN A 17 -11.80 -10.31 3.39
CA GLN A 17 -10.41 -9.91 3.08
C GLN A 17 -9.51 -10.03 4.31
N LYS A 18 -9.99 -9.57 5.47
CA LYS A 18 -9.29 -9.66 6.75
C LYS A 18 -8.95 -11.10 7.10
N LYS A 19 -9.92 -12.02 7.04
CA LYS A 19 -9.70 -13.44 7.31
C LYS A 19 -8.67 -14.07 6.37
N ILE A 20 -8.69 -13.70 5.09
CA ILE A 20 -7.69 -14.17 4.12
C ILE A 20 -6.30 -13.64 4.48
N ILE A 21 -6.19 -12.35 4.80
CA ILE A 21 -4.92 -11.71 5.18
C ILE A 21 -4.32 -12.34 6.44
N GLU A 22 -5.13 -12.53 7.48
CA GLU A 22 -4.73 -13.19 8.73
C GLU A 22 -4.30 -14.64 8.46
N ASN A 23 -5.10 -15.39 7.70
CA ASN A 23 -4.76 -16.78 7.38
C ASN A 23 -3.45 -16.91 6.58
N LEU A 24 -3.20 -16.03 5.62
CA LEU A 24 -1.95 -16.02 4.87
C LEU A 24 -0.76 -15.72 5.80
N ALA A 25 -0.88 -14.72 6.68
CA ALA A 25 0.18 -14.36 7.63
C ALA A 25 0.53 -15.49 8.61
N ASP A 26 -0.44 -16.35 8.94
CA ASP A 26 -0.26 -17.50 9.84
C ASP A 26 0.31 -18.74 9.13
N THR A 27 0.13 -18.86 7.80
CA THR A 27 0.37 -20.12 7.09
C THR A 27 1.54 -20.06 6.11
N GLU A 28 1.84 -18.90 5.53
CA GLU A 28 2.89 -18.77 4.54
C GLU A 28 3.53 -17.38 4.48
N SER A 29 4.73 -17.31 3.91
CA SER A 29 5.38 -16.02 3.63
C SER A 29 4.80 -15.42 2.34
N CYS A 30 4.27 -14.20 2.42
CA CYS A 30 3.70 -13.51 1.27
C CYS A 30 3.93 -11.99 1.32
N CYS A 31 3.64 -11.31 0.20
CA CYS A 31 3.59 -9.85 0.13
C CYS A 31 2.15 -9.39 -0.14
N ILE A 32 1.62 -8.55 0.74
CA ILE A 32 0.25 -8.02 0.65
C ILE A 32 0.32 -6.53 0.34
N VAL A 33 -0.40 -6.09 -0.71
CA VAL A 33 -0.40 -4.68 -1.13
C VAL A 33 -1.73 -4.02 -0.77
N GLY A 34 -1.67 -3.06 0.17
CA GLY A 34 -2.83 -2.26 0.60
C GLY A 34 -3.79 -3.02 1.52
N LYS A 35 -5.10 -2.81 1.34
CA LYS A 35 -6.17 -3.53 2.07
C LYS A 35 -6.13 -3.41 3.60
N CYS A 36 -5.58 -2.31 4.12
CA CYS A 36 -5.36 -2.12 5.55
C CYS A 36 -4.53 -3.24 6.20
N ALA A 37 -3.66 -3.92 5.43
CA ALA A 37 -2.93 -5.08 5.94
C ALA A 37 -2.01 -4.70 7.12
N ASP A 38 -1.43 -3.51 7.12
CA ASP A 38 -0.65 -2.98 8.24
C ASP A 38 -1.50 -2.86 9.52
N TYR A 39 -2.71 -2.32 9.39
CA TYR A 39 -3.64 -2.21 10.51
C TYR A 39 -4.17 -3.56 10.95
N ILE A 40 -4.61 -4.42 10.01
CA ILE A 40 -5.14 -5.76 10.30
C ILE A 40 -4.10 -6.59 11.04
N LEU A 41 -2.84 -6.55 10.58
CA LEU A 41 -1.77 -7.40 11.11
C LEU A 41 -0.93 -6.73 12.22
N ARG A 42 -1.32 -5.57 12.76
CA ARG A 42 -0.55 -4.78 13.76
C ARG A 42 -0.08 -5.52 15.04
N GLY A 43 -0.67 -6.67 15.35
CA GLY A 43 -0.27 -7.51 16.48
C GLY A 43 0.69 -8.67 16.13
N HIS A 44 0.98 -8.87 14.85
CA HIS A 44 1.82 -9.98 14.38
C HIS A 44 3.31 -9.60 14.45
N THR A 45 4.13 -10.52 14.94
CA THR A 45 5.57 -10.32 15.10
C THR A 45 6.38 -10.66 13.86
N ASN A 46 5.78 -11.36 12.90
CA ASN A 46 6.38 -11.82 11.63
C ASN A 46 6.01 -10.92 10.43
N VAL A 47 5.63 -9.67 10.69
CA VAL A 47 5.19 -8.72 9.66
C VAL A 47 6.11 -7.51 9.62
N VAL A 48 6.37 -7.01 8.41
CA VAL A 48 7.00 -5.71 8.16
C VAL A 48 6.08 -4.92 7.25
N SER A 49 5.65 -3.74 7.70
CA SER A 49 4.77 -2.85 6.94
C SER A 49 5.57 -1.71 6.29
N ILE A 50 5.39 -1.52 4.98
CA ILE A 50 6.17 -0.53 4.20
C ILE A 50 5.22 0.37 3.43
N TYR A 51 5.39 1.68 3.57
CA TYR A 51 4.74 2.69 2.75
C TYR A 51 5.68 3.17 1.64
N VAL A 52 5.23 3.07 0.39
CA VAL A 52 5.99 3.55 -0.78
C VAL A 52 5.31 4.78 -1.35
N GLU A 53 6.06 5.86 -1.42
CA GLU A 53 5.61 7.17 -1.88
C GLU A 53 6.52 7.69 -3.01
N ALA A 54 6.01 8.64 -3.79
CA ALA A 54 6.80 9.44 -4.72
C ALA A 54 6.12 10.79 -5.04
N PRO A 55 6.87 11.81 -5.49
CA PRO A 55 6.27 13.04 -5.99
C PRO A 55 5.23 12.77 -7.09
N ARG A 56 4.17 13.58 -7.13
CA ARG A 56 3.05 13.41 -8.07
C ARG A 56 3.51 13.31 -9.53
N SER A 57 4.46 14.14 -9.96
CA SER A 57 4.99 14.13 -11.32
C SER A 57 5.61 12.78 -11.69
N PHE A 58 6.43 12.22 -10.80
CA PHE A 58 7.03 10.89 -10.97
C PHE A 58 5.96 9.80 -11.12
N CYS A 59 4.91 9.85 -10.28
CA CYS A 59 3.80 8.91 -10.37
C CYS A 59 3.03 9.02 -11.70
N VAL A 60 2.83 10.24 -12.20
CA VAL A 60 2.14 10.51 -13.48
C VAL A 60 2.94 9.96 -14.65
N GLU A 61 4.23 10.31 -14.77
CA GLU A 61 5.11 9.82 -15.83
C GLU A 61 5.12 8.29 -15.86
N ARG A 62 5.32 7.67 -14.70
CA ARG A 62 5.30 6.22 -14.56
C ARG A 62 3.94 5.62 -14.95
N THR A 63 2.83 6.25 -14.58
CA THR A 63 1.49 5.76 -14.96
C THR A 63 1.25 5.86 -16.47
N ILE A 64 1.73 6.92 -17.13
CA ILE A 64 1.69 7.05 -18.59
C ILE A 64 2.49 5.91 -19.24
N GLU A 65 3.71 5.66 -18.78
CA GLU A 65 4.56 4.58 -19.30
C GLU A 65 3.93 3.19 -19.15
N HIS A 66 3.34 2.89 -17.99
CA HIS A 66 2.76 1.56 -17.71
C HIS A 66 1.39 1.34 -18.35
N MET A 67 0.59 2.39 -18.52
CA MET A 67 -0.78 2.27 -18.99
C MET A 67 -0.99 2.73 -20.45
N GLY A 68 -0.05 3.47 -21.04
CA GLY A 68 -0.17 4.00 -22.41
C GLY A 68 -1.29 5.03 -22.55
N VAL A 69 -1.55 5.81 -21.50
CA VAL A 69 -2.66 6.80 -21.44
C VAL A 69 -2.15 8.24 -21.48
N THR A 70 -3.05 9.19 -21.68
CA THR A 70 -2.70 10.63 -21.62
C THR A 70 -2.35 11.05 -20.19
N GLU A 71 -1.61 12.16 -20.06
CA GLU A 71 -1.29 12.77 -18.76
C GLU A 71 -2.55 13.07 -17.94
N GLU A 72 -3.60 13.60 -18.57
CA GLU A 72 -4.87 13.88 -17.91
C GLU A 72 -5.51 12.61 -17.33
N VAL A 73 -5.53 11.52 -18.10
CA VAL A 73 -6.06 10.23 -17.66
C VAL A 73 -5.19 9.64 -16.55
N ALA A 74 -3.87 9.72 -16.66
CA ALA A 74 -2.95 9.29 -15.61
C ALA A 74 -3.17 10.06 -14.31
N ALA A 75 -3.20 11.39 -14.37
CA ALA A 75 -3.42 12.25 -13.21
C ALA A 75 -4.77 11.99 -12.54
N ALA A 76 -5.84 11.84 -13.32
CA ALA A 76 -7.17 11.49 -12.82
C ALA A 76 -7.18 10.09 -12.17
N THR A 77 -6.51 9.12 -12.78
CA THR A 77 -6.41 7.74 -12.26
C THR A 77 -5.73 7.73 -10.89
N ILE A 78 -4.60 8.41 -10.74
CA ILE A 78 -3.87 8.45 -9.47
C ILE A 78 -4.72 9.19 -8.43
N LYS A 79 -5.30 10.35 -8.77
CA LYS A 79 -6.17 11.10 -7.85
C LYS A 79 -7.35 10.27 -7.33
N ASN A 80 -8.03 9.55 -8.21
CA ASN A 80 -9.17 8.71 -7.84
C ASN A 80 -8.73 7.52 -6.97
N THR A 81 -7.62 6.88 -7.35
CA THR A 81 -7.07 5.73 -6.60
C THR A 81 -6.61 6.14 -5.20
N ASP A 82 -5.92 7.27 -5.10
CA ASP A 82 -5.49 7.84 -3.82
C ASP A 82 -6.70 8.19 -2.96
N LYS A 83 -7.69 8.91 -3.51
CA LYS A 83 -8.92 9.20 -2.76
C LYS A 83 -9.60 7.92 -2.26
N PHE A 84 -9.72 6.91 -3.10
CA PHE A 84 -10.31 5.63 -2.70
C PHE A 84 -9.52 4.98 -1.56
N ARG A 85 -8.19 4.99 -1.62
CA ARG A 85 -7.31 4.46 -0.56
C ARG A 85 -7.49 5.23 0.75
N ALA A 86 -7.67 6.54 0.70
CA ALA A 86 -8.00 7.37 1.87
C ALA A 86 -9.28 6.92 2.52
N ASP A 87 -10.36 7.00 1.75
CA ASP A 87 -11.70 6.81 2.29
C ASP A 87 -11.83 5.37 2.82
N TYR A 88 -11.27 4.38 2.10
CA TYR A 88 -11.23 2.98 2.51
C TYR A 88 -10.44 2.80 3.81
N TYR A 89 -9.22 3.34 3.89
CA TYR A 89 -8.36 3.15 5.04
C TYR A 89 -8.93 3.85 6.27
N GLU A 90 -9.33 5.12 6.14
CA GLU A 90 -9.94 5.90 7.22
C GLU A 90 -11.15 5.18 7.81
N TYR A 91 -12.03 4.66 6.96
CA TYR A 91 -13.22 3.94 7.39
C TYR A 91 -12.88 2.67 8.19
N TYR A 92 -12.06 1.77 7.62
CA TYR A 92 -11.76 0.47 8.23
C TYR A 92 -10.74 0.50 9.37
N THR A 93 -10.02 1.60 9.53
CA THR A 93 -9.10 1.82 10.65
C THR A 93 -9.65 2.77 11.71
N HIS A 94 -10.94 3.10 11.62
CA HIS A 94 -11.67 3.95 12.56
C HIS A 94 -11.05 5.35 12.74
N GLY A 95 -10.69 5.99 11.61
CA GLY A 95 -10.22 7.37 11.56
C GLY A 95 -8.70 7.54 11.45
N ASN A 96 -7.94 6.47 11.18
CA ASN A 96 -6.51 6.60 10.92
C ASN A 96 -6.25 7.09 9.48
N TYR A 97 -5.05 7.60 9.22
CA TYR A 97 -4.64 8.19 7.95
C TYR A 97 -3.61 7.29 7.24
N TRP A 98 -3.90 6.87 6.01
CA TRP A 98 -3.07 5.87 5.33
C TRP A 98 -1.66 6.36 4.98
N THR A 99 -1.41 7.66 4.82
CA THR A 99 -0.06 8.16 4.53
C THR A 99 0.69 8.57 5.79
N ASN A 100 0.15 8.27 6.97
CA ASN A 100 0.81 8.54 8.24
C ASN A 100 2.04 7.61 8.39
N PRO A 101 3.28 8.14 8.38
CA PRO A 101 4.48 7.31 8.39
C PRO A 101 4.63 6.49 9.67
N VAL A 102 3.99 6.89 10.79
CA VAL A 102 4.09 6.13 12.06
C VAL A 102 3.25 4.83 12.05
N ASN A 103 2.38 4.62 11.06
CA ASN A 103 1.67 3.35 10.91
C ASN A 103 2.56 2.25 10.33
N TYR A 104 3.69 2.63 9.72
CA TYR A 104 4.55 1.73 8.96
C TYR A 104 5.92 1.58 9.62
N ASP A 105 6.52 0.40 9.48
CA ASP A 105 7.91 0.18 9.88
C ASP A 105 8.89 1.03 9.05
N MET A 106 8.58 1.25 7.78
CA MET A 106 9.42 2.04 6.87
C MET A 106 8.60 2.79 5.83
N THR A 107 8.97 4.05 5.58
CA THR A 107 8.46 4.85 4.46
C THR A 107 9.58 5.13 3.46
N ILE A 108 9.35 4.83 2.18
CA ILE A 108 10.34 4.98 1.11
C ILE A 108 9.83 5.98 0.06
N ASN A 109 10.63 6.99 -0.24
CA ASN A 109 10.42 7.80 -1.44
C ASN A 109 11.13 7.15 -2.64
N SER A 110 10.36 6.41 -3.44
CA SER A 110 10.87 5.61 -4.55
C SER A 110 11.42 6.43 -5.72
N ALA A 111 11.01 7.69 -5.87
CA ALA A 111 11.57 8.57 -6.89
C ALA A 111 12.98 9.07 -6.55
N ARG A 112 13.27 9.24 -5.25
CA ARG A 112 14.58 9.70 -4.78
C ARG A 112 15.57 8.56 -4.62
N VAL A 113 15.09 7.43 -4.09
CA VAL A 113 15.92 6.24 -3.88
C VAL A 113 16.13 5.49 -5.20
N GLY A 114 15.12 5.46 -6.08
CA GLY A 114 15.09 4.57 -7.23
C GLY A 114 14.49 3.20 -6.88
N ILE A 115 13.93 2.51 -7.89
CA ILE A 115 13.19 1.26 -7.69
C ILE A 115 14.11 0.14 -7.18
N ASP A 116 15.25 -0.07 -7.82
CA ASP A 116 16.18 -1.16 -7.47
C ASP A 116 16.78 -0.95 -6.07
N ASP A 117 17.14 0.28 -5.73
CA ASP A 117 17.66 0.60 -4.40
C ASP A 117 16.56 0.55 -3.33
N SER A 118 15.30 0.83 -3.67
CA SER A 118 14.16 0.59 -2.76
C SER A 118 14.04 -0.91 -2.43
N VAL A 119 14.22 -1.80 -3.42
CA VAL A 119 14.24 -3.25 -3.18
C VAL A 119 15.41 -3.65 -2.27
N LYS A 120 16.59 -3.07 -2.48
CA LYS A 120 17.76 -3.32 -1.60
C LYS A 120 17.47 -2.88 -0.16
N LEU A 121 16.93 -1.67 0.04
CA LEU A 121 16.57 -1.16 1.36
C LEU A 121 15.59 -2.09 2.08
N ILE A 122 14.55 -2.56 1.38
CA ILE A 122 13.57 -3.50 1.94
C ILE A 122 14.26 -4.80 2.36
N LYS A 123 15.12 -5.37 1.51
CA LYS A 123 15.86 -6.60 1.85
C LYS A 123 16.79 -6.40 3.05
N GLU A 124 17.50 -5.29 3.13
CA GLU A 124 18.36 -5.01 4.29
C GLU A 124 17.55 -4.83 5.57
N TYR A 125 16.40 -4.17 5.52
CA TYR A 125 15.51 -4.06 6.67
C TYR A 125 14.99 -5.43 7.13
N LEU A 126 14.62 -6.32 6.19
CA LEU A 126 14.20 -7.69 6.51
C LEU A 126 15.32 -8.51 7.19
N LYS A 127 16.59 -8.33 6.79
CA LYS A 127 17.75 -8.95 7.46
C LYS A 127 17.93 -8.43 8.88
N ILE A 128 17.82 -7.11 9.09
CA ILE A 128 17.89 -6.48 10.42
C ILE A 128 16.81 -7.05 11.35
N LYS A 129 15.62 -7.31 10.81
CA LYS A 129 14.50 -7.94 11.52
C LYS A 129 14.65 -9.45 11.72
N GLY A 130 15.64 -10.08 11.09
CA GLY A 130 15.91 -11.52 11.19
C GLY A 130 14.93 -12.39 10.39
N PHE A 131 14.30 -11.86 9.35
CA PHE A 131 13.37 -12.62 8.51
C PHE A 131 14.07 -13.34 7.34
N ILE A 132 15.23 -12.84 6.91
CA ILE A 132 16.09 -13.43 5.86
C ILE A 132 17.57 -13.25 6.19
#